data_AF-A0A0D7F4I6-F1
#
_entry.id   AF-A0A0D7F4I6-F1
#
_cell.length_a   1.000
_cell.length_b   1.000
_cell.length_c   1.000
_cell.angle_alpha   90.00
_cell.angle_beta   90.00
_cell.angle_gamma   90.00
#
_symmetry.space_group_name_H-M   'P 1'
#
loop_
_entity.id
_entity.type
_entity.pdbx_description
1 polymer ?
#
loop_
_entity_poly.entity_id
_entity_poly.type
_entity_poly.pdbx_seq_one_letter_code
_entity_poly.pdbx_strand_id
1 'polypeptide(L)'
;MRQNLSSLQATADMLSTTQSRLSTGKKVNSALDNPTNFFTAASLDSRASDINNLLDGIGNGVQILQSANTGITSLNKLVDSAKSIANQALQTVAGYTSKSSVSTTIAGATADDLRGTATYSNGSAQSLGLQDGQAAPGAISGTTLLGGVAGSKTGATVTGLATTTLLSALGTDKPVAGNSLTVNGHTVTFANGDAPA
;
A
#
# COMPACT_ATOMS: atom_id res chain seq x y z
N MET A 1 -74.75 -46.54 -79.81
CA MET A 1 -74.99 -46.47 -78.34
C MET A 1 -73.75 -46.74 -77.49
N ARG A 2 -72.95 -47.81 -77.73
CA ARG A 2 -71.68 -48.04 -77.00
C ARG A 2 -70.64 -46.92 -77.16
N GLN A 3 -70.58 -46.30 -78.35
CA GLN A 3 -69.68 -45.18 -78.61
C GLN A 3 -69.97 -43.97 -77.70
N ASN A 4 -71.25 -43.68 -77.48
CA ASN A 4 -71.67 -42.57 -76.60
C ASN A 4 -71.33 -42.85 -75.13
N LEU A 5 -71.47 -44.11 -74.70
CA LEU A 5 -71.15 -44.54 -73.34
C LEU A 5 -69.63 -44.56 -73.09
N SER A 6 -68.85 -44.96 -74.10
CA SER A 6 -67.38 -44.88 -74.06
C SER A 6 -66.89 -43.42 -74.02
N SER A 7 -67.55 -42.50 -74.74
CA SER A 7 -67.24 -41.07 -74.68
C SER A 7 -67.59 -40.46 -73.32
N LEU A 8 -68.74 -40.84 -72.74
CA LEU A 8 -69.12 -40.40 -71.39
C LEU A 8 -68.17 -40.92 -70.32
N GLN A 9 -67.71 -42.17 -70.43
CA GLN A 9 -66.71 -42.75 -69.53
C GLN A 9 -65.37 -42.01 -69.63
N ALA A 10 -64.86 -41.78 -70.85
CA ALA A 10 -63.64 -41.00 -71.05
C ALA A 10 -63.76 -39.57 -70.50
N THR A 11 -64.94 -38.96 -70.63
CA THR A 11 -65.22 -37.63 -70.04
C THR A 11 -65.22 -37.66 -68.52
N ALA A 12 -65.85 -38.68 -67.91
CA ALA A 12 -65.86 -38.86 -66.46
C ALA A 12 -64.44 -39.09 -65.90
N ASP A 13 -63.61 -39.88 -66.58
CA ASP A 13 -62.21 -40.14 -66.20
C ASP A 13 -61.34 -38.88 -66.31
N MET A 14 -61.50 -38.10 -67.39
CA MET A 14 -60.83 -36.81 -67.54
C MET A 14 -61.25 -35.81 -66.46
N LEU A 15 -62.54 -35.78 -66.12
CA LEU A 15 -63.06 -34.91 -65.06
C LEU A 15 -62.49 -35.30 -63.70
N SER A 16 -62.48 -36.60 -63.38
CA SER A 16 -61.90 -37.13 -62.14
C SER A 16 -60.41 -36.78 -62.01
N THR A 17 -59.66 -36.95 -63.10
CA THR A 17 -58.24 -36.57 -63.17
C THR A 17 -58.04 -35.07 -62.97
N THR A 18 -58.87 -34.24 -63.60
CA THR A 18 -58.79 -32.77 -63.48
C THR A 18 -59.10 -32.31 -62.07
N GLN A 19 -60.13 -32.87 -61.42
CA GLN A 19 -60.44 -32.59 -60.02
C GLN A 19 -59.30 -33.00 -59.09
N SER A 20 -58.69 -34.17 -59.32
CA SER A 20 -57.53 -34.62 -58.53
C SER A 20 -56.34 -33.66 -58.66
N ARG A 21 -56.00 -33.25 -59.89
CA ARG A 21 -54.93 -32.27 -60.16
C ARG A 21 -55.21 -30.90 -59.54
N LEU A 22 -56.46 -30.44 -59.56
CA LEU A 22 -56.85 -29.16 -58.98
C LEU A 22 -56.77 -29.19 -57.45
N SER A 23 -57.21 -30.29 -56.82
CA SER A 23 -57.18 -30.46 -55.37
C SER A 23 -55.76 -30.56 -54.80
N THR A 24 -54.82 -31.17 -55.54
CA THR A 24 -53.45 -31.34 -55.05
C THR A 24 -52.48 -30.29 -55.59
N GLY A 25 -52.88 -29.53 -56.62
CA GLY A 25 -52.01 -28.63 -57.37
C GLY A 25 -50.90 -29.37 -58.16
N LYS A 26 -50.90 -30.71 -58.17
CA LYS A 26 -49.86 -31.52 -58.81
C LYS A 26 -50.37 -32.04 -60.15
N LYS A 27 -49.59 -31.77 -61.22
CA LYS A 27 -49.86 -32.35 -62.56
C LYS A 27 -49.75 -33.88 -62.55
N VAL A 28 -48.91 -34.45 -61.70
CA VAL A 28 -48.67 -35.90 -61.58
C VAL A 28 -48.91 -36.29 -60.12
N ASN A 29 -49.98 -37.03 -59.87
CA ASN A 29 -50.42 -37.34 -58.50
C ASN A 29 -50.03 -38.76 -58.04
N SER A 30 -49.61 -39.62 -58.96
CA SER A 30 -49.15 -40.98 -58.66
C SER A 30 -47.97 -41.37 -59.55
N ALA A 31 -47.18 -42.35 -59.10
CA ALA A 31 -46.11 -42.94 -59.89
C ALA A 31 -46.62 -43.65 -61.17
N LEU A 32 -47.92 -44.00 -61.21
CA LEU A 32 -48.54 -44.63 -62.38
C LEU A 32 -48.78 -43.64 -63.53
N ASP A 33 -49.00 -42.36 -63.20
CA ASP A 33 -49.25 -41.29 -64.18
C ASP A 33 -47.95 -40.90 -64.92
N ASN A 34 -46.85 -40.74 -64.17
CA ASN A 34 -45.50 -40.53 -64.71
C ASN A 34 -44.45 -40.74 -63.60
N PRO A 35 -43.71 -41.87 -63.59
CA PRO A 35 -42.82 -42.19 -62.48
C PRO A 35 -41.68 -41.18 -62.32
N THR A 36 -41.03 -40.76 -63.41
CA THR A 36 -39.92 -39.80 -63.36
C THR A 36 -40.34 -38.48 -62.73
N ASN A 37 -41.46 -37.92 -63.17
CA ASN A 37 -41.96 -36.64 -62.65
C ASN A 37 -42.46 -36.77 -61.20
N PHE A 38 -43.11 -37.89 -60.86
CA PHE A 38 -43.59 -38.13 -59.50
C PHE A 38 -42.45 -38.18 -58.47
N PHE A 39 -41.41 -38.97 -58.75
CA PHE A 39 -40.26 -39.08 -57.84
C PHE A 39 -39.41 -37.81 -57.81
N THR A 40 -39.29 -37.09 -58.94
CA THR A 40 -38.63 -35.78 -58.94
C THR A 40 -39.38 -34.79 -58.05
N ALA A 41 -40.71 -34.69 -58.18
CA ALA A 41 -41.53 -33.83 -57.34
C ALA A 41 -41.45 -34.23 -55.85
N ALA A 42 -41.49 -35.52 -55.53
CA ALA A 42 -41.34 -36.00 -54.15
C ALA A 42 -39.96 -35.66 -53.55
N SER A 43 -38.89 -35.72 -54.34
CA SER A 43 -37.55 -35.30 -53.91
C SER A 43 -37.47 -33.79 -53.66
N LEU A 44 -38.15 -32.99 -54.48
CA LEU A 44 -38.22 -31.53 -54.31
C LEU A 44 -39.05 -31.14 -53.08
N ASP A 45 -40.16 -31.84 -52.81
CA ASP A 45 -40.95 -31.65 -51.57
C ASP A 45 -40.08 -31.95 -50.34
N SER A 46 -39.30 -33.03 -50.36
CA SER A 46 -38.38 -33.38 -49.26
C SER A 46 -37.31 -32.29 -49.07
N ARG A 47 -36.69 -31.81 -50.15
CA ARG A 47 -35.72 -30.71 -50.11
C ARG A 47 -36.33 -29.41 -49.59
N ALA A 48 -37.58 -29.12 -49.95
CA ALA A 48 -38.27 -27.93 -49.44
C ALA A 48 -38.48 -28.01 -47.92
N SER A 49 -38.85 -29.19 -47.40
CA SER A 49 -38.89 -29.43 -45.95
C SER A 49 -37.53 -29.26 -45.29
N ASP A 50 -36.46 -29.80 -45.89
CA ASP A 50 -35.09 -29.62 -45.38
C ASP A 50 -34.65 -28.16 -45.39
N ILE A 51 -35.01 -27.40 -46.43
CA ILE A 51 -34.73 -25.96 -46.53
C ILE A 51 -35.49 -25.19 -45.45
N ASN A 52 -36.74 -25.54 -45.12
CA ASN A 52 -37.45 -24.90 -44.01
C ASN A 52 -36.76 -25.16 -42.67
N ASN A 53 -36.36 -26.41 -42.41
CA ASN A 53 -35.60 -26.74 -41.20
C ASN A 53 -34.25 -26.00 -41.13
N LEU A 54 -33.55 -25.88 -42.28
CA LEU A 54 -32.32 -25.11 -42.39
C LEU A 54 -32.57 -23.62 -42.17
N LEU A 55 -33.66 -23.07 -42.71
CA LEU A 55 -34.03 -21.67 -42.53
C LEU A 55 -34.29 -21.34 -41.06
N ASP A 56 -34.97 -22.22 -40.34
CA ASP A 56 -35.17 -22.09 -38.90
C ASP A 56 -33.83 -22.16 -38.14
N GLY A 57 -32.95 -23.08 -38.54
CA GLY A 57 -31.59 -23.17 -38.00
C GLY A 57 -30.77 -21.89 -38.24
N ILE A 58 -30.85 -21.32 -39.45
CA ILE A 58 -30.21 -20.05 -39.82
C ILE A 58 -30.83 -18.90 -39.04
N GLY A 59 -32.14 -18.86 -38.84
CA GLY A 59 -32.82 -17.83 -38.04
C GLY A 59 -32.29 -17.80 -36.59
N ASN A 60 -32.13 -18.97 -35.98
CA ASN A 60 -31.48 -19.10 -34.68
C ASN A 60 -30.00 -18.65 -34.72
N GLY A 61 -29.26 -19.03 -35.77
CA GLY A 61 -27.86 -18.60 -35.97
C GLY A 61 -27.71 -17.08 -36.11
N VAL A 62 -28.62 -16.41 -36.82
CA VAL A 62 -28.63 -14.94 -36.96
C VAL A 62 -28.84 -14.27 -35.61
N GLN A 63 -29.75 -14.79 -34.77
CA GLN A 63 -29.97 -14.27 -33.42
C GLN A 63 -28.69 -14.38 -32.57
N ILE A 64 -27.97 -15.51 -32.66
CA ILE A 64 -26.68 -15.69 -31.98
C ILE A 64 -25.65 -14.67 -32.48
N LEU A 65 -25.54 -14.48 -33.80
CA LEU A 65 -24.63 -13.48 -34.39
C LEU A 65 -24.97 -12.05 -33.95
N GLN A 66 -26.25 -11.73 -33.82
CA GLN A 66 -26.69 -10.42 -33.36
C GLN A 66 -26.31 -10.18 -31.88
N SER A 67 -26.53 -11.17 -31.02
CA SER A 67 -26.07 -11.12 -29.62
C SER A 67 -24.55 -11.01 -29.52
N ALA A 68 -23.81 -11.76 -30.35
CA ALA A 68 -22.35 -11.66 -30.42
C ALA A 68 -21.91 -10.25 -30.86
N ASN A 69 -22.57 -9.65 -31.86
CA ASN A 69 -22.29 -8.29 -32.32
C ASN A 69 -22.52 -7.24 -31.21
N THR A 70 -23.60 -7.38 -30.43
CA THR A 70 -23.84 -6.52 -29.24
C THR A 70 -22.78 -6.74 -28.17
N GLY A 71 -22.35 -7.98 -27.95
CA GLY A 71 -21.26 -8.34 -27.04
C GLY A 71 -19.94 -7.67 -27.44
N ILE A 72 -19.53 -7.79 -28.70
CA ILE A 72 -18.32 -7.15 -29.24
C ILE A 72 -18.41 -5.62 -29.14
N THR A 73 -19.56 -5.04 -29.44
CA THR A 73 -19.76 -3.59 -29.29
C THR A 73 -19.57 -3.13 -27.84
N SER A 74 -20.07 -3.92 -26.88
CA SER A 74 -19.87 -3.65 -25.45
C SER A 74 -18.41 -3.77 -25.04
N LEU A 75 -17.69 -4.77 -25.58
CA LEU A 75 -16.25 -4.91 -25.37
C LEU A 75 -15.45 -3.74 -25.94
N ASN A 76 -15.80 -3.22 -27.11
CA ASN A 76 -15.17 -2.01 -27.65
C ASN A 76 -15.35 -0.81 -26.73
N LYS A 77 -16.56 -0.57 -26.23
CA LYS A 77 -16.83 0.50 -25.26
C LYS A 77 -16.04 0.32 -23.96
N LEU A 78 -15.89 -0.91 -23.50
CA LEU A 78 -15.07 -1.22 -22.32
C LEU A 78 -13.60 -0.91 -22.58
N VAL A 79 -13.07 -1.29 -23.74
CA VAL A 79 -11.68 -1.00 -24.14
C VAL A 79 -11.45 0.52 -24.26
N ASP A 80 -12.38 1.28 -24.82
CA ASP A 80 -12.28 2.73 -24.91
C ASP A 80 -12.31 3.40 -23.53
N SER A 81 -13.17 2.90 -22.64
CA SER A 81 -13.21 3.35 -21.23
C SER A 81 -11.90 3.04 -20.51
N ALA A 82 -11.36 1.83 -20.70
CA ALA A 82 -10.08 1.43 -20.13
C ALA A 82 -8.92 2.28 -20.66
N LYS A 83 -8.91 2.61 -21.96
CA LYS A 83 -7.94 3.57 -22.54
C LYS A 83 -8.06 4.95 -21.92
N SER A 84 -9.29 5.44 -21.72
CA SER A 84 -9.52 6.73 -21.07
C SER A 84 -8.95 6.75 -19.65
N ILE A 85 -9.25 5.71 -18.85
CA ILE A 85 -8.72 5.56 -17.49
C ILE A 85 -7.19 5.44 -17.51
N ALA A 86 -6.62 4.66 -18.43
CA ALA A 86 -5.17 4.52 -18.56
C ALA A 86 -4.50 5.88 -18.90
N ASN A 87 -5.11 6.67 -19.78
CA ASN A 87 -4.63 8.02 -20.09
C ASN A 87 -4.80 8.99 -18.91
N GLN A 88 -5.87 8.88 -18.14
CA GLN A 88 -6.06 9.65 -16.90
C GLN A 88 -5.01 9.28 -15.84
N ALA A 89 -4.73 7.98 -15.69
CA ALA A 89 -3.70 7.48 -14.79
C ALA A 89 -2.29 7.93 -15.22
N LEU A 90 -2.00 7.95 -16.53
CA LEU A 90 -0.74 8.45 -17.07
C LEU A 90 -0.55 9.95 -16.83
N GLN A 91 -1.62 10.75 -16.92
CA GLN A 91 -1.59 12.19 -16.64
C GLN A 91 -1.56 12.49 -15.14
N THR A 92 -2.03 11.56 -14.31
CA THR A 92 -1.97 11.69 -12.86
C THR A 92 -0.52 11.51 -12.42
N VAL A 93 0.19 12.62 -12.22
CA VAL A 93 1.47 12.63 -11.52
C VAL A 93 1.26 11.95 -10.18
N ALA A 94 1.97 10.84 -9.92
CA ALA A 94 1.99 10.23 -8.60
C ALA A 94 2.32 11.33 -7.59
N GLY A 95 1.40 11.60 -6.66
CA GLY A 95 1.41 12.74 -5.73
C GLY A 95 2.56 12.75 -4.71
N TYR A 96 3.71 12.18 -5.04
CA TYR A 96 4.96 12.44 -4.37
C TYR A 96 5.49 13.79 -4.85
N THR A 97 4.96 14.88 -4.30
CA THR A 97 5.85 16.02 -4.08
C THR A 97 7.01 15.50 -3.25
N SER A 98 8.24 15.79 -3.67
CA SER A 98 9.45 15.41 -2.94
C SER A 98 9.21 15.58 -1.45
N LYS A 99 9.34 14.48 -0.68
CA LYS A 99 9.20 14.46 0.77
C LYS A 99 9.74 15.78 1.33
N SER A 100 8.95 16.50 2.12
CA SER A 100 9.36 17.72 2.81
C SER A 100 10.81 17.59 3.29
N SER A 101 11.74 18.16 2.54
CA SER A 101 13.16 18.14 2.88
C SER A 101 13.45 19.48 3.53
N VAL A 102 13.12 19.59 4.81
CA VAL A 102 13.65 20.66 5.65
C VAL A 102 15.11 20.31 5.91
N SER A 103 16.01 20.86 5.08
CA SER A 103 17.45 20.80 5.28
C SER A 103 17.90 22.13 5.86
N THR A 104 18.30 22.12 7.13
CA THR A 104 18.91 23.26 7.82
C THR A 104 20.23 22.76 8.43
N THR A 105 21.31 23.49 8.17
CA THR A 105 22.62 23.18 8.76
C THR A 105 22.69 23.80 10.15
N ILE A 106 22.60 22.97 11.18
CA ILE A 106 22.89 23.38 12.56
C ILE A 106 24.42 23.38 12.70
N ALA A 107 25.02 24.56 12.89
CA ALA A 107 26.47 24.70 13.01
C ALA A 107 27.01 23.82 14.15
N GLY A 108 27.97 22.93 13.83
CA GLY A 108 28.58 22.00 14.79
C GLY A 108 27.82 20.69 15.06
N ALA A 109 26.65 20.48 14.44
CA ALA A 109 25.95 19.21 14.57
C ALA A 109 26.67 18.12 13.76
N THR A 110 26.71 16.90 14.31
CA THR A 110 27.30 15.71 13.67
C THR A 110 26.25 14.60 13.59
N ALA A 111 26.59 13.48 12.95
CA ALA A 111 25.67 12.34 12.84
C ALA A 111 25.28 11.74 14.21
N ASP A 112 26.15 11.87 15.22
CA ASP A 112 25.95 11.31 16.55
C ASP A 112 25.37 12.33 17.55
N ASP A 113 25.42 13.64 17.25
CA ASP A 113 24.85 14.70 18.08
C ASP A 113 24.23 15.83 17.24
N LEU A 114 22.90 15.92 17.33
CA LEU A 114 22.09 16.89 16.59
C LEU A 114 21.97 18.26 17.28
N ARG A 115 22.56 18.44 18.46
CA ARG A 115 22.40 19.67 19.27
C ARG A 115 23.21 20.86 18.75
N GLY A 116 24.20 20.64 17.89
CA GLY A 116 25.09 21.71 17.38
C GLY A 116 26.21 22.09 18.34
N THR A 117 26.99 23.11 17.99
CA THR A 117 28.00 23.69 18.88
C THR A 117 27.34 24.19 20.17
N ALA A 118 27.60 23.53 21.30
CA ALA A 118 27.15 23.99 22.61
C ALA A 118 27.82 25.34 22.93
N THR A 119 27.03 26.38 23.17
CA THR A 119 27.51 27.74 23.51
C THR A 119 28.05 27.85 24.95
N TYR A 120 28.12 26.74 25.68
CA TYR A 120 28.47 26.71 27.10
C TYR A 120 29.66 25.79 27.33
N SER A 121 30.74 26.36 27.88
CA SER A 121 31.90 25.62 28.34
C SER A 121 31.52 24.88 29.63
N ASN A 122 31.66 23.55 29.65
CA ASN A 122 31.46 22.71 30.83
C ASN A 122 32.51 23.04 31.91
N GLY A 123 32.27 24.10 32.69
CA GLY A 123 33.06 24.41 33.88
C GLY A 123 32.70 23.43 34.99
N SER A 124 33.60 22.48 35.29
CA SER A 124 33.64 21.61 36.48
C SER A 124 32.35 20.83 36.81
N ALA A 125 32.44 19.50 36.85
CA ALA A 125 31.35 18.65 37.35
C ALA A 125 30.96 19.04 38.78
N GLN A 126 29.80 19.69 38.95
CA GLN A 126 29.26 20.10 40.24
C GLN A 126 28.02 19.26 40.54
N SER A 127 28.05 18.59 41.70
CA SER A 127 27.07 17.61 42.21
C SER A 127 25.60 17.98 42.01
N LEU A 128 24.79 16.95 41.74
CA LEU A 128 23.32 16.80 41.76
C LEU A 128 22.51 17.89 42.52
N GLY A 129 22.51 19.12 42.00
CA GLY A 129 21.69 20.23 42.47
C GLY A 129 21.19 21.02 41.27
N LEU A 130 19.88 21.02 41.06
CA LEU A 130 19.21 21.86 40.07
C LEU A 130 19.38 23.32 40.51
N GLN A 131 20.17 24.09 39.76
CA GLN A 131 20.35 25.52 39.96
C GLN A 131 19.20 26.30 39.29
N ASP A 132 18.92 27.53 39.76
CA ASP A 132 18.24 28.50 38.87
C ASP A 132 19.09 28.65 37.61
N GLY A 133 18.45 28.83 36.45
CA GLY A 133 19.13 28.90 35.16
C GLY A 133 20.05 30.13 35.01
N GLN A 134 21.11 30.19 35.80
CA GLN A 134 22.09 31.26 35.81
C GLN A 134 22.94 31.18 34.56
N ALA A 135 23.19 32.34 33.96
CA ALA A 135 23.95 32.47 32.72
C ALA A 135 25.44 32.10 32.88
N ALA A 136 25.95 31.99 34.12
CA ALA A 136 27.32 31.58 34.42
C ALA A 136 27.34 30.60 35.62
N PRO A 137 28.16 29.52 35.58
CA PRO A 137 28.35 28.63 36.72
C PRO A 137 28.90 29.40 37.94
N GLY A 138 28.17 29.38 39.05
CA GLY A 138 28.55 30.03 40.32
C GLY A 138 28.57 29.05 41.49
N ALA A 139 29.13 29.46 42.62
CA ALA A 139 29.06 28.67 43.86
C ALA A 139 27.58 28.55 44.32
N ILE A 140 27.15 27.34 44.66
CA ILE A 140 25.80 27.11 45.21
C ILE A 140 25.68 27.83 46.55
N SER A 141 24.77 28.79 46.63
CA SER A 141 24.39 29.53 47.82
C SER A 141 22.91 29.31 48.12
N GLY A 142 22.46 29.68 49.33
CA GLY A 142 21.04 29.57 49.68
C GLY A 142 20.08 30.35 48.78
N THR A 143 20.58 31.33 48.01
CA THR A 143 19.79 32.15 47.08
C THR A 143 19.75 31.59 45.66
N THR A 144 20.57 30.59 45.33
CA THR A 144 20.72 30.04 43.96
C THR A 144 20.20 28.59 43.83
N LEU A 145 19.61 28.05 44.90
CA LEU A 145 19.04 26.70 44.91
C LEU A 145 17.53 26.75 44.66
N LEU A 146 17.06 25.97 43.68
CA LEU A 146 15.64 25.90 43.28
C LEU A 146 14.76 25.01 44.17
N GLY A 147 15.18 24.80 45.43
CA GLY A 147 14.49 24.01 46.44
C GLY A 147 15.44 23.18 47.31
N GLY A 148 15.23 23.19 48.63
CA GLY A 148 16.05 22.49 49.63
C GLY A 148 16.91 23.42 50.49
N VAL A 149 17.32 22.97 51.69
CA VAL A 149 18.28 23.69 52.53
C VAL A 149 19.69 23.39 52.03
N ALA A 150 20.45 24.42 51.65
CA ALA A 150 21.87 24.25 51.31
C ALA A 150 22.62 23.71 52.54
N GLY A 151 23.27 22.55 52.41
CA GLY A 151 24.13 22.02 53.46
C GLY A 151 25.29 22.97 53.72
N SER A 152 25.45 23.41 54.97
CA SER A 152 26.59 24.26 55.36
C SER A 152 27.89 23.51 55.15
N LYS A 153 28.78 24.05 54.29
CA LYS A 153 30.16 23.58 54.17
C LYS A 153 30.92 24.04 55.41
N THR A 154 31.03 23.18 56.43
CA THR A 154 31.97 23.38 57.54
C THR A 154 33.37 22.94 57.09
N GLY A 155 34.05 23.82 56.37
CA GLY A 155 35.44 23.63 55.94
C GLY A 155 35.80 24.59 54.80
N ALA A 156 36.92 25.30 54.93
CA ALA A 156 37.41 26.20 53.89
C ALA A 156 37.80 25.42 52.63
N THR A 157 37.57 26.01 51.46
CA THR A 157 38.02 25.53 50.16
C THR A 157 39.54 25.30 50.18
N VAL A 158 39.99 24.07 50.00
CA VAL A 158 41.42 23.78 49.80
C VAL A 158 41.75 24.07 48.33
N THR A 159 42.15 25.30 48.05
CA THR A 159 42.58 25.74 46.73
C THR A 159 44.03 25.30 46.50
N GLY A 160 44.22 24.20 45.75
CA GLY A 160 45.52 23.82 45.22
C GLY A 160 46.33 22.84 46.10
N LEU A 161 46.53 21.64 45.58
CA LEU A 161 47.56 20.71 46.04
C LEU A 161 48.94 21.23 45.58
N ALA A 162 49.49 22.19 46.32
CA ALA A 162 50.86 22.65 46.12
C ALA A 162 51.84 21.72 46.85
N THR A 163 53.02 21.51 46.26
CA THR A 163 54.09 20.56 46.61
C THR A 163 54.84 20.86 47.92
N THR A 164 54.13 21.31 48.97
CA THR A 164 54.63 21.41 50.34
C THR A 164 53.78 20.52 51.23
N THR A 165 54.39 19.94 52.27
CA THR A 165 53.75 18.93 53.12
C THR A 165 52.39 19.41 53.62
N LEU A 166 51.35 18.60 53.42
CA LEU A 166 49.93 18.89 53.70
C LEU A 166 49.67 19.53 55.07
N LEU A 167 50.58 19.39 56.04
CA LEU A 167 50.49 19.91 57.39
C LEU A 167 50.70 21.44 57.51
N SER A 168 51.46 22.09 56.62
CA SER A 168 51.75 23.53 56.74
C SER A 168 50.60 24.44 56.29
N ALA A 169 49.65 23.90 55.53
CA ALA A 169 48.49 24.63 55.03
C ALA A 169 47.33 24.70 56.04
N LEU A 170 47.38 23.97 57.16
CA LEU A 170 46.32 23.97 58.18
C LEU A 170 46.30 25.23 59.06
N GLY A 171 47.28 26.14 58.95
CA GLY A 171 47.28 27.39 59.72
C GLY A 171 47.17 27.17 61.23
N THR A 172 46.09 27.68 61.85
CA THR A 172 45.78 27.51 63.28
C THR A 172 45.30 26.10 63.65
N ASP A 173 44.89 25.30 62.66
CA ASP A 173 44.35 23.94 62.84
C ASP A 173 45.44 22.86 62.66
N LYS A 174 46.71 23.27 62.56
CA LYS A 174 47.84 22.33 62.52
C LYS A 174 47.89 21.52 63.83
N PRO A 175 48.23 20.22 63.79
CA PRO A 175 48.36 19.43 65.00
C PRO A 175 49.42 20.06 65.93
N VAL A 176 49.08 20.22 67.21
CA VAL A 176 50.01 20.67 68.26
C VAL A 176 50.49 19.48 69.08
N ALA A 177 51.56 19.66 69.87
CA ALA A 177 52.06 18.59 70.72
C ALA A 177 50.96 18.05 71.65
N GLY A 178 50.79 16.73 71.67
CA GLY A 178 49.74 16.03 72.41
C GLY A 178 48.53 15.63 71.55
N ASN A 179 48.32 16.24 70.37
CA ASN A 179 47.35 15.71 69.43
C ASN A 179 47.75 14.28 69.02
N SER A 180 46.76 13.43 68.77
CA SER A 180 46.99 12.04 68.37
C SER A 180 46.17 11.70 67.12
N LEU A 181 46.78 10.97 66.20
CA LEU A 181 46.14 10.42 65.02
C LEU A 181 46.22 8.88 65.09
N THR A 182 45.07 8.23 65.19
CA THR A 182 44.99 6.77 65.17
C THR A 182 44.62 6.29 63.77
N VAL A 183 45.48 5.50 63.14
CA VAL A 183 45.22 4.84 61.85
C VAL A 183 45.40 3.35 62.03
N ASN A 184 44.38 2.56 61.67
CA ASN A 184 44.40 1.09 61.76
C ASN A 184 44.81 0.55 63.14
N GLY A 185 44.36 1.21 64.21
CA GLY A 185 44.65 0.81 65.60
C GLY A 185 46.01 1.24 66.14
N HIS A 186 46.85 1.90 65.34
CA HIS A 186 48.11 2.49 65.79
C HIS A 186 47.96 3.99 65.99
N THR A 187 48.37 4.49 67.15
CA THR A 187 48.27 5.91 67.50
C THR A 187 49.63 6.60 67.32
N VAL A 188 49.66 7.62 66.46
CA VAL A 188 50.78 8.56 66.33
C VAL A 188 50.44 9.80 67.15
N THR A 189 51.22 10.08 68.18
CA THR A 189 51.10 11.31 68.97
C THR A 189 52.10 12.34 68.45
N PHE A 190 51.62 13.53 68.10
CA PHE A 190 52.47 14.63 67.68
C PHE A 190 53.22 15.15 68.91
N ALA A 191 54.54 15.33 68.79
CA ALA A 191 55.40 15.90 69.82
C ALA A 191 56.07 17.17 69.29
N ASN A 192 56.42 18.09 70.18
CA ASN A 192 57.31 19.18 69.83
C ASN A 192 58.74 18.62 69.68
N GLY A 193 59.38 18.90 68.56
CA GLY A 193 60.78 18.57 68.32
C GLY A 193 61.33 19.46 67.23
N ASP A 194 62.60 19.83 67.35
CA ASP A 194 63.31 20.47 66.24
C ASP A 194 63.37 19.50 65.06
N ALA A 195 63.30 20.04 63.84
CA ALA A 195 63.44 19.21 62.65
C ALA A 195 64.77 18.42 62.74
N PRO A 196 64.77 17.10 62.49
CA PRO A 196 66.00 16.33 62.48
C PRO A 196 66.95 16.94 61.43
N ALA A 197 68.22 17.09 61.82
CA ALA A 197 69.27 17.64 60.98
C ALA A 197 69.51 16.80 59.73
#